data_AF-A0A0F9AQG4-F1
#
_entry.id   AF-A0A0F9AQG4-F1
#
_cell.length_a   1.000
_cell.length_b   1.000
_cell.length_c   1.000
_cell.angle_alpha   90.00
_cell.angle_beta   90.00
_cell.angle_gamma   90.00
#
_symmetry.space_group_name_H-M   'P 1'
#
loop_
_entity.id
_entity.type
_entity.pdbx_description
1 polymer ?
#
loop_
_entity_poly.entity_id
_entity_poly.type
_entity_poly.pdbx_seq_one_letter_code
_entity_poly.pdbx_strand_id
1 'polypeptide(L)'
;MSFTDQKPRVATEHDIHAKWSGEPDGQEFYCKLCGYVFQIGDVWRWVYGGSVINFIVCQVCDTEDVLEKWKQHGRSGWIRYQQRLSREVKGA
;
A
#
# COMPACT_ATOMS: atom_id res chain seq x y z
N MET A 1 5.03 -18.24 -6.74
CA MET A 1 5.14 -17.02 -7.59
C MET A 1 5.65 -15.89 -6.71
N SER A 2 6.61 -15.08 -7.17
CA SER A 2 7.19 -13.99 -6.37
C SER A 2 6.46 -12.67 -6.64
N PHE A 3 6.17 -11.89 -5.60
CA PHE A 3 5.53 -10.57 -5.74
C PHE A 3 6.40 -9.51 -6.44
N THR A 4 7.67 -9.81 -6.66
CA THR A 4 8.66 -8.94 -7.31
C THR A 4 8.50 -8.84 -8.83
N ASP A 5 7.53 -9.53 -9.43
CA ASP A 5 7.23 -9.39 -10.87
C ASP A 5 6.43 -8.12 -11.21
N GLN A 6 6.08 -7.30 -10.20
CA GLN A 6 5.29 -6.08 -10.32
C GLN A 6 3.94 -6.27 -11.03
N LYS A 7 3.35 -7.48 -10.95
CA LYS A 7 1.99 -7.72 -11.45
C LYS A 7 0.98 -7.45 -10.33
N PRO A 8 -0.22 -6.95 -10.67
CA PRO A 8 -1.33 -6.88 -9.72
C PRO A 8 -1.67 -8.26 -9.14
N ARG A 9 -2.01 -8.29 -7.86
CA ARG A 9 -2.30 -9.49 -7.07
C ARG A 9 -3.50 -9.27 -6.17
N VAL A 10 -4.22 -10.35 -5.90
CA VAL A 10 -5.28 -10.36 -4.90
C VAL A 10 -4.64 -10.67 -3.54
N ALA A 11 -4.92 -9.84 -2.55
CA ALA A 11 -4.47 -10.04 -1.18
C ALA A 11 -5.11 -11.30 -0.60
N THR A 12 -4.27 -12.16 -0.03
CA THR A 12 -4.66 -13.41 0.62
C THR A 12 -4.53 -13.28 2.13
N GLU A 13 -5.04 -14.27 2.87
CA GLU A 13 -4.83 -14.38 4.32
C GLU A 13 -3.32 -14.41 4.67
N HIS A 14 -2.51 -15.07 3.83
CA HIS A 14 -1.07 -15.08 4.01
C HIS A 14 -0.47 -13.67 3.92
N ASP A 15 -0.92 -12.85 2.97
CA ASP A 15 -0.35 -11.52 2.75
C ASP A 15 -0.62 -10.58 3.93
N ILE A 16 -1.82 -10.62 4.50
CA ILE A 16 -2.21 -9.76 5.63
C ILE A 16 -1.54 -10.16 6.96
N HIS A 17 -0.93 -11.35 7.04
CA HIS A 17 -0.17 -11.82 8.20
C HIS A 17 1.33 -11.96 7.93
N ALA A 18 1.76 -11.76 6.68
CA ALA A 18 3.16 -11.85 6.30
C ALA A 18 3.99 -10.69 6.90
N LYS A 19 5.30 -10.94 6.97
CA LYS A 19 6.28 -9.95 7.42
C LYS A 19 6.64 -9.03 6.26
N TRP A 20 6.21 -7.76 6.33
CA TRP A 20 6.47 -6.75 5.30
C TRP A 20 7.44 -5.70 5.83
N SER A 21 8.46 -5.35 5.06
CA SER A 21 9.47 -4.34 5.44
C SER A 21 10.13 -4.56 6.81
N GLY A 22 10.15 -5.80 7.30
CA GLY A 22 10.69 -6.11 8.64
C GLY A 22 9.66 -6.11 9.76
N GLU A 23 8.45 -5.61 9.51
CA GLU A 23 7.36 -5.56 10.49
C GLU A 23 6.48 -6.82 10.42
N PRO A 24 6.14 -7.43 11.57
CA PRO A 24 5.31 -8.63 11.62
C PRO A 24 3.82 -8.32 11.36
N ASP A 25 3.04 -9.39 11.16
CA ASP A 25 1.57 -9.36 11.16
C ASP A 25 0.95 -8.34 10.20
N GLY A 26 1.51 -8.19 9.01
CA GLY A 26 0.93 -7.33 7.97
C GLY A 26 0.91 -5.83 8.29
N GLN A 27 1.58 -5.37 9.36
CA GLN A 27 1.54 -3.95 9.76
C GLN A 27 1.97 -2.99 8.64
N GLU A 28 2.89 -3.42 7.79
CA GLU A 28 3.39 -2.65 6.65
C GLU A 28 2.69 -3.00 5.31
N PHE A 29 1.64 -3.83 5.37
CA PHE A 29 0.81 -4.21 4.23
C PHE A 29 -0.32 -3.20 4.00
N TYR A 30 0.07 -2.02 3.52
CA TYR A 30 -0.84 -0.93 3.15
C TYR A 30 -0.33 -0.18 1.92
N CYS A 31 -1.23 0.51 1.23
CA CYS A 31 -0.86 1.35 0.10
C CYS A 31 -0.02 2.53 0.59
N LYS A 32 1.23 2.64 0.16
CA LYS A 32 2.12 3.70 0.63
C LYS A 32 1.75 5.11 0.11
N LEU A 33 0.88 5.20 -0.90
CA LEU A 33 0.42 6.49 -1.43
C LEU A 33 -0.79 7.06 -0.67
N CYS A 34 -1.81 6.26 -0.41
CA CYS A 34 -3.05 6.70 0.24
C CYS A 34 -3.22 6.19 1.68
N GLY A 35 -2.39 5.25 2.12
CA GLY A 35 -2.43 4.62 3.44
C GLY A 35 -3.50 3.55 3.61
N TYR A 36 -4.24 3.20 2.55
CA TYR A 36 -5.27 2.17 2.61
C TYR A 36 -4.68 0.83 3.09
N VAL A 37 -5.23 0.29 4.18
CA VAL A 37 -4.85 -1.01 4.74
C VAL A 37 -5.60 -2.10 3.98
N PHE A 38 -4.86 -3.00 3.36
CA PHE A 38 -5.46 -4.05 2.53
C PHE A 38 -6.21 -5.09 3.37
N GLN A 39 -7.31 -5.57 2.83
CA GLN A 39 -8.09 -6.69 3.31
C GLN A 39 -7.96 -7.88 2.34
N ILE A 40 -8.34 -9.08 2.79
CA ILE A 40 -8.41 -10.26 1.90
C ILE A 40 -9.34 -9.95 0.73
N GLY A 41 -8.89 -10.23 -0.49
CA GLY A 41 -9.63 -9.95 -1.72
C GLY A 41 -9.25 -8.63 -2.41
N ASP A 42 -8.54 -7.72 -1.72
CA ASP A 42 -8.13 -6.46 -2.32
C ASP A 42 -7.03 -6.63 -3.37
N VAL A 43 -7.05 -5.79 -4.40
CA VAL A 43 -5.99 -5.77 -5.41
C VAL A 43 -4.85 -4.84 -4.98
N TRP A 44 -3.64 -5.39 -4.95
CA TRP A 44 -2.40 -4.69 -4.65
C TRP A 44 -1.31 -4.98 -5.67
N ARG A 45 -0.33 -4.08 -5.78
CA ARG A 45 0.86 -4.26 -6.63
C ARG A 45 2.12 -3.83 -5.89
N TRP A 46 3.14 -4.67 -5.95
CA TRP A 46 4.49 -4.29 -5.55
C TRP A 46 5.13 -3.46 -6.66
N VAL A 47 5.66 -2.29 -6.33
CA VAL A 47 6.25 -1.35 -7.28
C VAL A 47 7.70 -1.09 -6.91
N TYR A 48 8.58 -1.16 -7.91
CA TYR A 48 9.96 -0.73 -7.76
C TYR A 48 10.02 0.80 -7.78
N GLY A 49 10.25 1.42 -6.63
CA GLY A 49 10.33 2.88 -6.49
C GLY A 49 11.66 3.49 -6.90
N GLY A 50 12.53 2.71 -7.54
CA GLY A 50 13.89 3.10 -7.92
C GLY A 50 14.93 2.62 -6.90
N SER A 51 15.99 3.41 -6.70
CA SER A 51 17.19 2.98 -5.97
C SER A 51 17.05 2.93 -4.45
N VAL A 52 16.04 3.57 -3.87
CA VAL A 52 15.98 3.82 -2.41
C VAL A 52 14.98 2.91 -1.70
N ILE A 53 13.86 2.58 -2.34
CA ILE A 53 12.76 1.86 -1.69
C ILE A 53 11.76 1.31 -2.70
N ASN A 54 11.23 0.14 -2.40
CA ASN A 54 10.08 -0.45 -3.07
C ASN A 54 8.83 -0.25 -2.22
N PHE A 55 7.66 -0.19 -2.86
CA PHE A 55 6.43 0.13 -2.14
C PHE A 55 5.24 -0.62 -2.71
N ILE A 56 4.17 -0.68 -1.91
CA ILE A 56 2.91 -1.33 -2.28
C ILE A 56 1.87 -0.26 -2.62
N VAL A 57 1.08 -0.50 -3.67
CA VAL A 57 -0.05 0.36 -4.06
C VAL A 57 -1.34 -0.42 -4.19
N CYS A 58 -2.47 0.21 -3.87
CA CYS A 58 -3.80 -0.33 -4.14
C CYS A 58 -4.21 -0.05 -5.57
N GLN A 59 -5.22 -0.78 -6.07
CA GLN A 59 -5.78 -0.59 -7.41
C GLN A 59 -6.10 0.86 -7.76
N VAL A 60 -6.63 1.65 -6.81
CA VAL A 60 -7.00 3.05 -7.05
C VAL A 60 -5.76 3.93 -7.27
N CYS A 61 -4.67 3.64 -6.57
CA CYS A 61 -3.41 4.36 -6.72
C CYS A 61 -2.50 3.77 -7.81
N ASP A 62 -2.92 2.67 -8.43
CA ASP A 62 -2.13 1.93 -9.41
C ASP A 62 -2.33 2.48 -10.83
N THR A 63 -1.78 3.66 -11.07
CA THR A 63 -1.89 4.41 -12.32
C THR A 63 -0.54 4.52 -13.04
N GLU A 64 -0.54 4.93 -14.31
CA GLU A 64 0.71 5.07 -15.09
C GLU A 64 1.74 6.01 -14.44
N ASP A 65 1.28 7.04 -13.72
CA ASP A 65 2.08 8.03 -13.00
C ASP A 65 2.44 7.62 -11.54
N VAL A 66 2.30 6.34 -11.18
CA VAL A 66 2.51 5.85 -9.79
C VAL A 66 3.88 6.25 -9.22
N LEU A 67 4.93 6.25 -10.05
CA LEU A 67 6.28 6.65 -9.63
C LEU A 67 6.40 8.14 -9.37
N GLU A 68 5.71 8.99 -10.14
CA GLU A 68 5.69 10.43 -9.90
C GLU A 68 4.92 10.76 -8.62
N LYS A 69 3.77 10.10 -8.39
CA LYS A 69 3.02 10.18 -7.12
C LYS A 69 3.88 9.76 -5.93
N TRP A 70 4.70 8.72 -6.09
CA TRP A 70 5.63 8.26 -5.07
C TRP A 70 6.69 9.32 -4.74
N LYS A 71 7.35 9.89 -5.75
CA LYS A 71 8.35 10.95 -5.57
C LYS A 71 7.79 12.16 -4.83
N GLN A 72 6.51 12.48 -5.06
CA GLN A 72 5.86 13.63 -4.42
C GLN A 72 5.44 13.35 -2.97
N HIS A 73 5.03 12.11 -2.63
CA HIS A 73 4.23 11.86 -1.42
C HIS A 73 4.54 10.56 -0.64
N GLY A 74 5.51 9.75 -1.07
CA GLY A 74 5.63 8.34 -0.68
C GLY A 74 5.75 8.01 0.83
N ARG A 75 6.16 8.96 1.67
CA ARG A 75 6.26 8.72 3.13
C ARG A 75 5.02 9.12 3.94
N SER A 76 4.01 9.71 3.33
CA SER A 76 2.87 10.31 4.06
C SER A 76 1.58 9.48 4.02
N GLY A 77 1.55 8.35 3.33
CA GLY A 77 0.33 7.56 3.11
C GLY A 77 -0.42 7.20 4.39
N TRP A 78 0.27 6.60 5.37
CA TRP A 78 -0.33 6.15 6.64
C TRP A 78 -1.00 7.28 7.43
N ILE A 79 -0.33 8.45 7.51
CA ILE A 79 -0.86 9.64 8.17
C ILE A 79 -2.15 10.12 7.49
N ARG A 80 -2.19 10.09 6.15
CA ARG A 80 -3.38 10.50 5.38
C ARG A 80 -4.57 9.57 5.59
N TYR A 81 -4.33 8.26 5.70
CA TYR A 81 -5.39 7.29 6.00
C TYR A 81 -5.98 7.50 7.39
N GLN A 82 -5.15 7.67 8.42
CA GLN A 82 -5.62 7.98 9.78
C GLN A 82 -6.42 9.29 9.82
N GLN A 83 -5.95 10.31 9.10
CA GLN A 83 -6.69 11.56 8.96
C GLN A 83 -8.05 11.36 8.26
N ARG A 84 -8.12 10.55 7.19
CA ARG A 84 -9.38 10.23 6.50
C ARG A 84 -10.38 9.54 7.44
N LEU A 85 -9.97 8.47 8.12
CA LEU A 85 -10.83 7.77 9.08
C LEU A 85 -11.34 8.72 10.18
N SER A 86 -10.48 9.60 10.71
CA SER A 86 -10.89 10.55 11.73
C SER A 86 -11.92 11.59 11.26
N ARG A 87 -11.98 11.88 9.94
CA ARG A 87 -12.97 12.78 9.34
C ARG A 87 -14.29 12.08 9.08
N GLU A 88 -14.25 10.83 8.62
CA GLU A 88 -15.45 10.01 8.37
C GLU A 88 -16.19 9.69 9.68
N VAL A 89 -15.46 9.43 10.78
CA VAL A 89 -16.05 9.18 12.11
C VAL A 89 -16.63 10.44 12.78
N LYS A 90 -16.10 11.63 12.48
CA LYS A 90 -16.60 12.90 13.03
C LYS A 90 -17.76 13.52 12.23
N GLY A 91 -18.03 12.99 11.05
CA GLY A 91 -19.13 13.42 10.17
C GLY A 91 -20.36 12.52 10.23
N ALA A 92 -20.36 11.49 11.08
CA ALA A 92 -21.44 10.53 11.29
C ALA A 92 -22.18 10.79 12.61
#